data_AF-A0ABD3E5L0-F1
#
_entry.id   AF-A0ABD3E5L0-F1
#
_cell.length_a   1.000
_cell.length_b   1.000
_cell.length_c   1.000
_cell.angle_alpha   90.00
_cell.angle_beta   90.00
_cell.angle_gamma   90.00
#
_symmetry.space_group_name_H-M   'P 1'
#
loop_
_entity.id
_entity.type
_entity.pdbx_description
1 polymer ?
#
loop_
_entity_poly.entity_id
_entity_poly.type
_entity_poly.pdbx_seq_one_letter_code
_entity_poly.pdbx_strand_id
1 'polypeptide(L)'
;MKRAAGILRHRSWRQPVGRVVVETKAFFSAELHGREAEIGKRYGQIAEETGFTNVYVAQLFRHQALTPITAPKLRSSLTGLTDVLIHEMMQSPLRSYDPNIIQDPTIYRFQS
;
A
#
# COMPACT_ATOMS: atom_id res chain seq x y z
N MET A 1 55.23 -18.12 16.13
CA MET A 1 54.84 -18.32 14.71
C MET A 1 53.32 -18.48 14.67
N LYS A 2 52.56 -17.40 14.39
CA LYS A 2 51.72 -17.15 13.18
C LYS A 2 50.72 -18.28 12.88
N ARG A 3 49.42 -18.11 13.25
CA ARG A 3 48.21 -17.78 12.42
C ARG A 3 47.90 -18.88 11.37
N ALA A 4 46.68 -19.38 11.17
CA ALA A 4 45.39 -18.73 10.87
C ALA A 4 44.30 -19.86 10.85
N ALA A 5 43.04 -19.71 11.28
CA ALA A 5 41.88 -19.05 10.67
C ALA A 5 40.77 -20.09 10.40
N GLY A 6 39.54 -19.76 10.81
CA GLY A 6 38.36 -20.58 10.54
C GLY A 6 37.07 -20.06 11.15
N ILE A 7 36.95 -18.73 11.34
CA ILE A 7 35.68 -18.10 11.70
C ILE A 7 34.87 -18.00 10.41
N LEU A 8 34.01 -18.99 10.14
CA LEU A 8 33.01 -18.90 9.10
C LEU A 8 31.80 -18.09 9.63
N ARG A 9 31.98 -16.77 9.73
CA ARG A 9 30.87 -15.82 9.77
C ARG A 9 30.69 -15.24 8.38
N HIS A 10 29.82 -15.83 7.56
CA HIS A 10 29.25 -15.14 6.42
C HIS A 10 27.83 -15.64 6.17
N ARG A 11 26.88 -15.11 6.94
CA ARG A 11 25.47 -15.09 6.55
C ARG A 11 25.22 -13.74 5.88
N SER A 12 25.48 -13.66 4.57
CA SER A 12 25.23 -12.45 3.78
C SER A 12 23.74 -12.30 3.46
N TRP A 13 22.95 -11.85 4.44
CA TRP A 13 21.62 -11.26 4.16
C TRP A 13 21.80 -9.77 3.86
N ARG A 14 22.19 -9.44 2.63
CA ARG A 14 21.98 -8.10 2.06
C ARG A 14 22.10 -8.17 0.53
N GLN A 15 20.96 -8.43 -0.10
CA GLN A 15 20.64 -8.03 -1.47
C GLN A 15 19.27 -7.30 -1.40
N PRO A 16 18.95 -6.39 -2.33
CA PRO A 16 18.07 -5.24 -2.12
C PRO A 16 16.59 -5.57 -2.30
N VAL A 17 16.09 -6.60 -1.61
CA VAL A 17 14.68 -7.00 -1.68
C VAL A 17 13.75 -5.84 -1.29
N GLY A 18 14.18 -5.01 -0.33
CA GLY A 18 13.40 -3.85 0.12
C GLY A 18 13.25 -2.74 -0.92
N ARG A 19 14.20 -2.54 -1.85
CA ARG A 19 14.10 -1.46 -2.85
C ARG A 19 13.09 -1.82 -3.94
N VAL A 20 13.17 -3.04 -4.45
CA VAL A 20 12.25 -3.54 -5.50
C VAL A 20 10.81 -3.55 -5.00
N VAL A 21 10.54 -4.00 -3.77
CA VAL A 21 9.18 -4.07 -3.21
C VAL A 21 8.56 -2.68 -3.01
N VAL A 22 9.35 -1.67 -2.60
CA VAL A 22 8.86 -0.30 -2.41
C VAL A 22 8.53 0.37 -3.76
N GLU A 23 9.34 0.11 -4.78
CA GLU A 23 9.15 0.63 -6.14
C GLU A 23 7.90 0.01 -6.80
N THR A 24 7.68 -1.29 -6.61
CA THR A 24 6.45 -1.98 -7.06
C THR A 24 5.19 -1.43 -6.38
N LYS A 25 5.25 -1.16 -5.07
CA LYS A 25 4.12 -0.54 -4.33
C LYS A 25 3.80 0.86 -4.85
N ALA A 26 4.83 1.67 -5.12
CA ALA A 26 4.65 3.03 -5.65
C ALA A 26 3.99 3.00 -7.02
N PHE A 27 4.39 2.05 -7.89
CA PHE A 27 3.76 1.83 -9.18
C PHE A 27 2.27 1.49 -9.06
N PHE A 28 1.90 0.51 -8.23
CA PHE A 28 0.48 0.14 -8.05
C PHE A 28 -0.34 1.25 -7.41
N SER A 29 0.25 2.01 -6.47
CA SER A 29 -0.40 3.18 -5.88
C SER A 29 -0.63 4.27 -6.92
N ALA A 30 0.32 4.51 -7.84
CA ALA A 30 0.16 5.48 -8.91
C ALA A 30 -0.90 5.04 -9.93
N GLU A 31 -0.91 3.76 -10.32
CA GLU A 31 -1.93 3.19 -11.20
C GLU A 31 -3.33 3.31 -10.57
N LEU A 32 -3.46 3.01 -9.27
CA LEU A 32 -4.73 3.10 -8.56
C LEU A 32 -5.26 4.53 -8.47
N HIS A 33 -4.39 5.53 -8.23
CA HIS A 33 -4.78 6.95 -8.30
C HIS A 33 -5.13 7.39 -9.72
N GLY A 34 -4.46 6.85 -10.74
CA GLY A 34 -4.82 7.08 -12.14
C GLY A 34 -6.24 6.59 -12.44
N ARG A 35 -6.59 5.38 -11.98
CA ARG A 35 -7.94 4.83 -12.09
C ARG A 35 -8.96 5.61 -11.28
N GLU A 36 -8.60 6.09 -10.09
CA GLU A 36 -9.48 6.98 -9.31
C GLU A 36 -9.90 8.21 -10.11
N ALA A 37 -8.95 8.86 -10.80
CA ALA A 37 -9.23 10.00 -11.65
C ALA A 37 -10.15 9.65 -12.85
N GLU A 38 -10.03 8.44 -13.42
CA GLU A 38 -10.91 7.96 -14.49
C GLU A 38 -12.32 7.60 -14.01
N ILE A 39 -12.44 7.05 -12.79
CA ILE A 39 -13.71 6.65 -12.19
C ILE A 39 -14.60 7.87 -11.89
N GLY A 40 -14.00 9.03 -11.57
CA GLY A 40 -14.71 10.30 -11.39
C GLY A 40 -15.71 10.34 -10.21
N LYS A 41 -15.80 9.26 -9.42
CA LYS A 41 -16.65 9.17 -8.23
C LYS A 41 -15.93 9.72 -7.01
N ARG A 42 -16.66 10.46 -6.17
CA ARG A 42 -16.14 10.89 -4.87
C ARG A 42 -16.12 9.70 -3.91
N TYR A 43 -15.18 9.69 -2.97
CA TYR A 43 -15.10 8.65 -1.93
C TYR A 43 -16.42 8.46 -1.16
N GLY A 44 -17.20 9.54 -0.95
CA GLY A 44 -18.53 9.46 -0.34
C GLY A 44 -19.55 8.65 -1.15
N GLN A 45 -19.52 8.75 -2.49
CA GLN A 45 -20.43 7.97 -3.35
C GLN A 45 -20.06 6.49 -3.34
N ILE A 46 -18.76 6.18 -3.36
CA ILE A 46 -18.27 4.79 -3.24
C ILE A 46 -18.65 4.21 -1.87
N ALA A 47 -18.54 5.02 -0.81
CA ALA A 47 -18.94 4.64 0.55
C ALA A 47 -20.44 4.27 0.62
N GLU A 48 -21.31 5.08 0.00
CA GLU A 48 -22.76 4.80 -0.08
C GLU A 48 -23.05 3.51 -0.86
N GLU A 49 -22.44 3.32 -2.03
CA GLU A 49 -22.64 2.14 -2.88
C GLU A 49 -22.15 0.83 -2.23
N THR A 50 -21.07 0.90 -1.46
CA THR A 50 -20.42 -0.29 -0.86
C THR A 50 -20.85 -0.56 0.58
N GLY A 51 -21.47 0.42 1.24
CA GLY A 51 -21.74 0.41 2.68
C GLY A 51 -20.48 0.57 3.54
N PHE A 52 -19.39 1.10 2.97
CA PHE A 52 -18.15 1.40 3.69
C PHE A 52 -18.15 2.81 4.26
N THR A 53 -17.23 3.10 5.18
CA THR A 53 -17.00 4.49 5.61
C THR A 53 -16.14 5.22 4.58
N ASN A 54 -16.34 6.54 4.46
CA ASN A 54 -15.52 7.38 3.59
C ASN A 54 -14.01 7.25 3.88
N VAL A 55 -13.66 7.15 5.16
CA VAL A 55 -12.27 6.91 5.61
C VAL A 55 -11.77 5.55 5.16
N TYR A 56 -12.58 4.50 5.29
CA TYR A 56 -12.19 3.16 4.84
C TYR A 56 -11.98 3.14 3.33
N VAL A 57 -12.86 3.78 2.54
CA VAL A 57 -12.67 3.93 1.09
C VAL A 57 -11.32 4.60 0.78
N ALA A 58 -11.00 5.72 1.42
CA ALA A 58 -9.70 6.39 1.24
C ALA A 58 -8.51 5.48 1.63
N GLN A 59 -8.65 4.65 2.67
CA GLN A 59 -7.62 3.68 3.06
C GLN A 59 -7.44 2.56 2.02
N LEU A 60 -8.51 2.14 1.34
CA LEU A 60 -8.44 1.19 0.24
C LEU A 60 -7.64 1.78 -0.93
N PHE A 61 -7.94 3.00 -1.36
CA PHE A 61 -7.20 3.70 -2.41
C PHE A 61 -5.71 3.95 -2.06
N ARG A 62 -5.36 3.92 -0.77
CA ARG A 62 -3.98 4.02 -0.29
C ARG A 62 -3.27 2.68 -0.14
N HIS A 63 -3.86 1.57 -0.59
CA HIS A 63 -3.33 0.20 -0.40
C HIS A 63 -3.07 -0.11 1.09
N GLN A 64 -3.98 0.25 2.01
CA GLN A 64 -3.74 0.05 3.45
C GLN A 64 -4.64 -0.98 4.15
N ALA A 65 -5.73 -1.44 3.52
CA ALA A 65 -6.77 -2.15 4.28
C ALA A 65 -7.62 -3.20 3.52
N LEU A 66 -7.36 -3.50 2.24
CA LEU A 66 -8.26 -4.38 1.49
C LEU A 66 -8.18 -5.83 2.00
N THR A 67 -9.33 -6.44 2.25
CA THR A 67 -9.45 -7.84 2.66
C THR A 67 -10.20 -8.65 1.59
N PRO A 68 -9.96 -9.98 1.49
CA PRO A 68 -10.65 -10.84 0.52
C PRO A 68 -12.19 -10.78 0.62
N ILE A 69 -12.72 -10.54 1.82
CA ILE A 69 -14.17 -10.43 2.08
C ILE A 69 -14.74 -9.13 1.51
N THR A 70 -13.96 -8.05 1.50
CA THR A 70 -14.41 -6.71 1.06
C THR A 70 -14.13 -6.44 -0.42
N ALA A 71 -13.23 -7.19 -1.04
CA ALA A 71 -12.89 -7.07 -2.46
C ALA A 71 -14.08 -7.18 -3.43
N PRO A 72 -15.06 -8.10 -3.26
CA PRO A 72 -16.20 -8.19 -4.16
C PRO A 72 -17.09 -6.94 -4.16
N LYS A 73 -17.30 -6.33 -2.98
CA LYS A 73 -18.08 -5.09 -2.83
C LYS A 73 -17.40 -3.90 -3.48
N LEU A 74 -16.07 -3.81 -3.36
CA LEU A 74 -15.31 -2.76 -4.00
C LEU A 74 -15.39 -2.89 -5.54
N ARG A 75 -15.26 -4.12 -6.07
CA ARG A 75 -15.38 -4.41 -7.50
C ARG A 75 -16.75 -4.04 -8.08
N SER A 76 -17.84 -4.26 -7.35
CA SER A 76 -19.17 -3.89 -7.84
C SER A 76 -19.37 -2.38 -7.95
N SER A 77 -18.69 -1.59 -7.12
CA SER A 77 -18.75 -0.11 -7.17
C SER A 77 -17.77 0.47 -8.20
N LEU A 78 -16.65 -0.22 -8.45
CA LEU A 78 -15.54 0.23 -9.29
C LEU A 78 -15.32 -0.72 -10.48
N THR A 79 -16.02 -0.46 -11.58
CA THR A 79 -15.95 -1.25 -12.82
C THR A 79 -14.61 -1.15 -13.56
N GLY A 80 -13.73 -0.23 -13.18
CA GLY A 80 -12.42 -0.01 -13.80
C GLY A 80 -11.24 -0.70 -13.11
N LEU A 81 -11.44 -1.41 -12.00
CA LEU A 81 -10.36 -2.10 -11.29
C LEU A 81 -10.06 -3.47 -11.89
N THR A 82 -8.82 -3.67 -12.33
CA THR A 82 -8.35 -4.96 -12.86
C THR A 82 -8.16 -5.99 -11.75
N ASP A 83 -8.24 -7.27 -12.09
CA ASP A 83 -8.01 -8.37 -11.14
C ASP A 83 -6.62 -8.30 -10.50
N VAL A 84 -5.62 -7.85 -11.27
CA VAL A 84 -4.23 -7.67 -10.82
C VAL A 84 -4.15 -6.61 -9.73
N LEU A 85 -4.80 -5.45 -9.92
CA LEU A 85 -4.84 -4.38 -8.92
C LEU A 85 -5.50 -4.85 -7.63
N ILE A 86 -6.64 -5.56 -7.73
CA ILE A 86 -7.31 -6.11 -6.55
C ILE A 86 -6.42 -7.13 -5.82
N HIS A 87 -5.71 -7.98 -6.56
CA HIS A 87 -4.80 -8.95 -5.97
C HIS A 87 -3.67 -8.28 -5.20
N GLU A 88 -3.09 -7.21 -5.74
CA GLU A 88 -2.05 -6.41 -5.09
C GLU A 88 -2.58 -5.62 -3.88
N MET A 89 -3.81 -5.11 -3.96
CA MET A 89 -4.47 -4.46 -2.82
C MET A 89 -4.72 -5.43 -1.65
N MET A 90 -4.89 -6.73 -1.93
CA MET A 90 -5.04 -7.77 -0.90
C MET A 90 -3.71 -8.22 -0.28
N GLN A 91 -2.56 -7.88 -0.87
CA GLN A 91 -1.27 -8.18 -0.26
C GLN A 91 -1.08 -7.35 1.01
N SER A 92 -0.48 -7.95 2.04
CA SER A 92 -0.25 -7.25 3.31
C SER A 92 0.56 -5.97 3.06
N PRO A 93 0.03 -4.79 3.41
CA PRO A 93 0.71 -3.57 3.11
C PRO A 93 1.99 -3.47 3.94
N LEU A 94 3.13 -3.39 3.27
CA LEU A 94 4.35 -2.95 3.93
C LEU A 94 4.08 -1.53 4.42
N ARG A 95 3.96 -1.34 5.75
CA ARG A 95 3.92 -0.02 6.37
C ARG A 95 5.32 0.56 6.30
N SER A 96 5.70 1.06 5.13
CA SER A 96 6.92 1.84 4.96
C SER A 96 6.77 3.13 5.76
N TYR A 97 7.69 3.38 6.68
CA TYR A 97 7.81 4.66 7.36
C TYR A 97 8.32 5.69 6.34
N ASP A 98 7.51 6.73 6.09
CA ASP A 98 7.95 7.92 5.35
C ASP A 98 8.39 8.98 6.37
N PRO A 99 9.69 9.30 6.50
CA PRO A 99 10.17 10.30 7.45
C PRO A 99 9.64 11.71 7.14
N ASN A 100 9.16 11.97 5.93
CA ASN A 100 8.63 13.28 5.54
C ASN A 100 7.15 13.44 5.90
N ILE A 101 6.42 12.35 6.18
CA ILE A 101 4.98 12.44 6.51
C ILE A 101 4.72 13.22 7.80
N ILE A 102 5.69 13.25 8.72
CA ILE A 102 5.59 14.01 9.96
C ILE A 102 5.70 15.53 9.75
N GLN A 103 6.15 15.94 8.56
CA GLN A 103 6.19 17.35 8.16
C GLN A 103 4.82 17.85 7.65
N ASP A 104 3.87 16.95 7.37
CA ASP A 104 2.51 17.36 7.01
C ASP A 104 1.85 18.04 8.23
N PRO A 105 1.37 19.30 8.10
CA PRO A 105 0.82 20.05 9.23
C PRO A 105 -0.41 19.40 9.86
N THR A 106 -1.17 18.63 9.08
CA THR A 106 -2.35 17.90 9.54
C THR A 106 -1.93 16.69 10.37
N ILE A 107 -0.92 15.95 9.91
CA ILE A 107 -0.39 14.78 10.62
C ILE A 107 0.32 15.18 11.92
N TYR A 108 1.11 16.25 11.89
CA TYR A 108 1.80 16.76 13.08
C TYR A 108 0.83 17.04 14.24
N ARG A 109 -0.35 17.61 13.95
CA ARG A 109 -1.38 17.94 14.94
C ARG A 109 -2.03 16.72 15.59
N PHE A 110 -1.97 15.54 14.96
CA PHE A 110 -2.53 14.31 15.52
C PHE A 110 -1.53 13.55 16.43
N GLN A 111 -0.26 13.96 16.46
CA GLN A 111 0.79 13.31 17.27
C GLN A 111 1.06 14.02 18.60
N SER A 112 0.39 15.13 18.89
CA SER A 112 0.51 15.88 20.16
C SER A 112 -0.42 15.36 21.24
#